data_AF-A0A2T7DUW8-F1
#
_entry.id   AF-A0A2T7DUW8-F1
#
_cell.length_a   1.000
_cell.length_b   1.000
_cell.length_c   1.000
_cell.angle_alpha   90.00
_cell.angle_beta   90.00
_cell.angle_gamma   90.00
#
_symmetry.space_group_name_H-M   'P 1'
#
loop_
_entity.id
_entity.type
_entity.pdbx_description
1 polymer ?
#
loop_
_entity_poly.entity_id
_entity_poly.type
_entity_poly.pdbx_seq_one_letter_code
_entity_poly.pdbx_strand_id
1 'polypeptide(L)' 'MHDWWARSSKKLGQQIRQGFNSIIILGAWLLWNHCNRCVFDGGSPNIVSLLIAALEELNLWGIAGAKGIKLLTSSSLEAG' A
#
# COMPACT_ATOMS: atom_id res chain seq x y z
N MET A 1 -19.31 -4.40 -12.40
CA MET A 1 -18.18 -4.48 -11.44
C MET A 1 -17.18 -3.33 -11.55
N HIS A 2 -17.10 -2.62 -12.69
CA HIS A 2 -16.17 -1.49 -12.88
C HIS A 2 -16.68 -0.12 -12.39
N ASP A 3 -17.99 0.06 -12.19
CA ASP A 3 -18.57 1.38 -11.92
C ASP A 3 -18.14 1.99 -10.59
N TRP A 4 -18.02 1.17 -9.53
CA TRP A 4 -17.58 1.66 -8.23
C TRP A 4 -16.13 2.15 -8.29
N TRP A 5 -15.26 1.39 -8.96
CA TRP A 5 -13.85 1.71 -9.13
C TRP A 5 -13.64 2.97 -9.97
N ALA A 6 -14.38 3.09 -11.08
CA ALA A 6 -14.32 4.26 -11.96
C ALA A 6 -14.82 5.53 -11.26
N ARG A 7 -15.88 5.43 -10.46
CA ARG A 7 -16.43 6.56 -9.68
C ARG A 7 -15.47 7.01 -8.56
N SER A 8 -14.92 6.07 -7.80
CA SER A 8 -13.93 6.37 -6.75
C SER A 8 -12.64 6.95 -7.35
N SER A 9 -12.18 6.39 -8.48
CA SER A 9 -11.00 6.90 -9.21
C SER A 9 -11.19 8.29 -9.80
N LYS A 10 -12.42 8.66 -10.22
CA LYS A 10 -12.71 10.01 -10.73
C LYS A 10 -12.67 11.09 -9.63
N LYS A 11 -12.96 10.72 -8.38
CA LYS A 11 -12.89 11.64 -7.23
C LYS A 11 -11.45 11.93 -6.78
N LEU A 12 -10.52 11.03 -7.09
CA LEU A 12 -9.10 11.17 -6.76
C LEU A 12 -8.38 11.85 -7.94
N GLY A 13 -7.74 13.00 -7.71
CA GLY A 13 -6.96 13.68 -8.74
C GLY A 13 -5.90 12.75 -9.37
N GLN A 14 -5.46 13.05 -10.61
CA GLN A 14 -4.55 12.18 -11.38
C GLN A 14 -3.33 11.67 -10.59
N GLN A 15 -2.71 12.56 -9.79
CA GLN A 15 -1.56 12.23 -8.93
C GLN A 15 -1.93 11.31 -7.77
N ILE A 16 -3.07 11.56 -7.12
CA ILE A 16 -3.58 10.74 -6.02
C ILE A 16 -3.97 9.35 -6.52
N ARG A 17 -4.55 9.25 -7.72
CA ARG A 17 -4.89 7.97 -8.36
C ARG A 17 -3.64 7.13 -8.66
N GLN A 18 -2.56 7.76 -9.14
CA GLN A 18 -1.29 7.07 -9.39
C GLN A 18 -0.67 6.55 -8.08
N GLY A 19 -0.60 7.39 -7.04
CA GLY A 19 -0.12 6.98 -5.72
C GLY A 19 -0.97 5.86 -5.10
N PHE A 20 -2.29 5.95 -5.21
CA PHE A 20 -3.22 4.95 -4.72
C PHE A 20 -3.05 3.59 -5.40
N ASN A 21 -2.92 3.56 -6.73
CA ASN A 21 -2.65 2.32 -7.46
C ASN A 21 -1.33 1.68 -7.04
N SER A 22 -0.28 2.48 -6.82
CA SER A 22 1.01 1.97 -6.33
C SER A 22 0.89 1.34 -4.94
N ILE A 23 0.13 1.95 -4.02
CA ILE A 23 -0.12 1.37 -2.69
C ILE A 23 -0.89 0.06 -2.79
N ILE A 24 -1.91 -0.04 -3.65
CA ILE A 24 -2.65 -1.30 -3.84
C ILE A 24 -1.74 -2.40 -4.36
N ILE A 25 -0.91 -2.10 -5.36
CA ILE A 25 0.04 -3.08 -5.92
C ILE A 25 1.04 -3.52 -4.85
N LEU A 26 1.58 -2.59 -4.06
CA LEU A 26 2.47 -2.89 -2.95
C LEU A 26 1.79 -3.76 -1.89
N GLY A 27 0.57 -3.43 -1.48
CA GLY A 27 -0.19 -4.22 -0.51
C GLY A 27 -0.45 -5.65 -1.00
N ALA A 28 -0.81 -5.80 -2.28
CA ALA A 28 -1.00 -7.11 -2.89
C ALA A 28 0.31 -7.91 -2.98
N TRP A 29 1.42 -7.26 -3.35
CA TRP A 29 2.74 -7.89 -3.44
C TRP A 29 3.25 -8.35 -2.07
N LEU A 30 3.11 -7.52 -1.03
CA LEU A 30 3.48 -7.87 0.34
C LEU A 30 2.64 -9.01 0.89
N LEU A 31 1.33 -8.99 0.63
CA LEU A 31 0.43 -10.07 1.05
C LEU A 31 0.81 -11.39 0.37
N TRP A 32 1.08 -11.35 -0.94
CA TRP A 32 1.57 -12.50 -1.68
C TRP A 32 2.87 -13.05 -1.08
N ASN A 33 3.84 -12.18 -0.79
CA ASN A 33 5.13 -12.59 -0.21
C ASN A 33 4.97 -13.18 1.20
N HIS A 34 4.11 -12.59 2.03
CA HIS A 34 3.79 -13.08 3.38
C HIS A 34 3.12 -14.46 3.32
N CYS A 35 2.12 -14.62 2.45
CA CYS A 35 1.47 -15.92 2.23
C CYS A 35 2.46 -16.97 1.74
N ASN A 36 3.37 -16.62 0.84
CA ASN A 36 4.42 -17.55 0.40
C ASN A 36 5.33 -17.97 1.55
N ARG A 37 5.81 -17.04 2.38
CA ARG A 37 6.60 -17.39 3.58
C ARG A 37 5.83 -18.31 4.53
N CYS A 38 4.54 -18.06 4.73
CA CYS A 38 3.72 -18.95 5.56
C CYS A 38 3.66 -20.38 5.00
N VAL A 39 3.52 -20.53 3.69
CA VAL A 39 3.42 -21.82 3.01
C VAL A 39 4.78 -22.54 2.95
N PHE A 40 5.86 -21.83 2.65
CA PHE A 40 7.18 -22.43 2.41
C PHE A 40 8.04 -22.54 3.67
N ASP A 41 7.98 -21.57 4.57
CA ASP A 41 8.81 -21.52 5.79
C ASP A 41 8.04 -22.01 7.04
N GLY A 42 6.78 -22.44 6.88
CA GLY A 42 5.93 -22.88 7.98
C GLY A 42 5.51 -21.78 8.96
N GLY A 43 5.64 -20.51 8.55
CA GLY A 43 5.22 -19.37 9.35
C GLY A 43 3.71 -19.27 9.52
N SER A 44 3.23 -18.82 10.67
CA SER A 44 1.80 -18.53 10.85
C SER A 44 1.42 -17.20 10.19
N PRO A 45 0.21 -17.09 9.61
CA PRO A 45 -0.28 -15.82 9.08
C PRO A 45 -0.36 -14.78 10.21
N ASN A 46 0.31 -13.64 10.03
CA ASN A 46 0.37 -12.58 11.02
C ASN A 46 0.22 -11.22 10.34
N ILE A 47 -0.92 -10.57 10.61
CA ILE A 47 -1.24 -9.28 10.01
C ILE A 47 -0.36 -8.14 10.54
N VAL A 48 0.12 -8.24 11.78
CA VAL A 48 1.02 -7.23 12.35
C VAL A 48 2.36 -7.27 11.62
N SER A 49 2.92 -8.45 11.37
CA SER A 49 4.15 -8.62 10.59
C SER A 49 4.01 -8.10 9.16
N LEU A 50 2.86 -8.36 8.51
CA LEU A 50 2.56 -7.83 7.19
C LEU A 50 2.51 -6.29 7.18
N LEU A 51 1.88 -5.68 8.19
CA LEU A 51 1.79 -4.22 8.33
C LEU A 51 3.16 -3.58 8.59
N ILE A 52 4.00 -4.20 9.41
CA ILE A 52 5.38 -3.72 9.65
C ILE A 52 6.17 -3.74 8.35
N ALA A 53 6.15 -4.85 7.60
CA ALA A 53 6.82 -4.96 6.31
C ALA A 53 6.31 -3.91 5.29
N ALA A 54 5.01 -3.61 5.33
CA ALA A 54 4.43 -2.56 4.51
C ALA A 54 4.94 -1.16 4.86
N LEU A 55 5.04 -0.83 6.14
CA LEU A 55 5.57 0.46 6.59
C LEU A 55 7.06 0.61 6.25
N GLU A 56 7.84 -0.45 6.40
CA GLU A 56 9.26 -0.47 6.01
C GLU A 56 9.44 -0.24 4.51
N GLU A 57 8.68 -0.94 3.67
CA GLU A 57 8.72 -0.78 2.21
C GLU A 57 8.31 0.64 1.78
N LEU A 58 7.24 1.17 2.37
CA LEU A 58 6.79 2.55 2.10
C LEU A 58 7.86 3.59 2.50
N ASN A 59 8.55 3.37 3.62
CA ASN A 59 9.63 4.24 4.07
C ASN A 59 10.82 4.19 3.11
N LEU A 60 11.24 3.00 2.67
CA LEU A 60 12.31 2.82 1.69
C LEU A 60 12.00 3.53 0.37
N TRP A 61 10.77 3.44 -0.12
CA TRP A 61 10.34 4.15 -1.33
C TRP A 61 10.34 5.67 -1.11
N GLY A 62 9.93 6.12 0.07
CA GLY A 62 10.02 7.53 0.48
C GLY A 62 11.46 8.06 0.46
N ILE A 63 12.43 7.26 0.89
CA ILE A 63 13.88 7.56 0.84
C ILE A 63 14.39 7.54 -0.61
N ALA A 64 13.92 6.60 -1.43
CA ALA A 64 14.25 6.50 -2.86
C ALA A 64 13.62 7.60 -3.73
N GLY A 65 12.85 8.53 -3.15
CA GLY A 65 12.32 9.69 -3.84
C GLY A 65 10.89 9.54 -4.38
N ALA A 66 10.13 8.53 -3.95
CA ALA A 66 8.72 8.39 -4.26
C ALA A 66 7.88 9.47 -3.55
N LYS A 67 7.79 10.67 -4.16
CA LYS A 67 7.11 11.85 -3.59
C LYS A 67 5.62 11.64 -3.33
N GLY A 68 4.95 10.76 -4.08
CA GLY A 68 3.52 10.47 -3.94
C GLY A 68 3.14 9.69 -2.67
N ILE A 69 4.10 9.01 -2.03
CA ILE A 69 3.85 8.24 -0.80
C ILE A 69 3.77 9.17 0.42
N LYS A 70 4.64 10.18 0.48
CA LYS A 70 4.64 11.19 1.55
C LYS A 70 3.34 12.01 1.61
N LEU A 71 2.71 12.25 0.46
CA LEU A 71 1.44 12.98 0.37
C LEU A 71 0.27 12.19 0.99
N LEU A 72 0.27 10.86 0.87
CA LEU A 72 -0.79 10.01 1.40
C LEU A 72 -0.64 9.76 2.90
N THR A 73 0.60 9.72 3.41
CA THR A 73 0.86 9.60 4.85
C THR A 73 0.64 10.92 5.61
N SER A 74 0.90 12.09 5.01
CA SER A 74 0.60 13.38 5.65
C SER A 74 -0.90 13.67 5.74
N SER A 75 -1.67 13.29 4.71
CA SER A 75 -3.12 13.48 4.66
C SER A 75 -3.87 12.62 5.70
N SER A 76 -3.27 11.51 6.15
CA SER A 76 -3.88 10.63 7.17
C SER A 76 -3.63 11.12 8.60
N LEU A 77 -2.71 12.05 8.82
CA LEU A 77 -2.41 12.65 10.13
C LEU A 77 -3.30 13.87 10.44
N GLU A 78 -3.90 14.50 9.45
CA GLU A 78 -4.83 15.64 9.63
C GLU A 78 -6.30 15.22 9.78
N ALA A 79 -6.60 13.92 9.68
CA ALA A 79 -7.95 13.37 9.80
C ALA A 79 -8.24 12.71 11.18
N GLY A 80 -7.43 13.00 12.20
CA GLY A 80 -7.56 12.50 13.57
C GLY A 80 -8.09 13.55 14.53
#